data_AF-A0A1V0AKI2-F1
#
_entry.id   AF-A0A1V0AKI2-F1
#
_cell.length_a   1.000
_cell.length_b   1.000
_cell.length_c   1.000
_cell.angle_alpha   90.00
_cell.angle_beta   90.00
_cell.angle_gamma   90.00
#
_symmetry.space_group_name_H-M   'P 1'
#
loop_
_entity.id
_entity.type
_entity.pdbx_description
1 polymer ?
#
loop_
_entity_poly.entity_id
_entity_poly.type
_entity_poly.pdbx_seq_one_letter_code
_entity_poly.pdbx_strand_id
1 'polypeptide(L)'
;MLSPTQRLPEARVLIEMDRYFVLHAPRQTGKTTALGTLASELTAEGDVAALMFSCERAKSAGDDYAAAEEILLKSLRQAAGRSQWPAELLPPDPWPEAPAGTRFSSALSEWCQRSPRRVVLFLDEIDALRGNSMVSILSQLRDGRNARPFGLPFPASVVLCGLRDLRDYKVASGSASEGSNPASPFNIVAESLRLGDFTADEIAELYGQHTEATGQDFTKDAVERVFELTQGQPWLVNALAHEITFNMKVTGTITVGQVEEAEERLIRARATHLDSLMERLHEPRVKRVLEPVLAGTFPDIDFTFSDDLCYARDLGLIKEKPPLEVANPIYREVILRVLGAASENYVTVSPRSLVLPDGRFDLPRLLEEFVVFWREHGEVLIRQEGYHEAACQIILMAFLHRLVNGGGQLDREYAAGTKRLDVLVRWPYTGPDGDRQVQREAMELKVWRPGAEDPEPEGLAQLDRYLDRLTLPTGVLVIFDRRPEAPVWKDRGSFGQATTPSGRQVTVLRA
;
A
#
# COMPACT_ATOMS: atom_id res chain seq x y z
N MET A 1 -2.54 -2.53 21.27
CA MET A 1 -2.27 -3.31 20.05
C MET A 1 -3.36 -4.36 19.91
N LEU A 2 -3.98 -4.50 18.73
CA LEU A 2 -4.97 -5.57 18.49
C LEU A 2 -4.33 -6.95 18.65
N SER A 3 -5.08 -7.90 19.21
CA SER A 3 -4.55 -9.24 19.45
C SER A 3 -4.26 -9.94 18.10
N PRO A 4 -3.08 -10.58 17.95
CA PRO A 4 -2.81 -11.41 16.77
C PRO A 4 -3.82 -12.53 16.59
N THR A 5 -4.37 -13.07 17.69
CA THR A 5 -5.38 -14.14 17.64
C THR A 5 -6.71 -13.63 17.06
N GLN A 6 -7.05 -12.34 17.25
CA GLN A 6 -8.22 -11.73 16.60
C GLN A 6 -7.98 -11.57 15.09
N ARG A 7 -6.75 -11.21 14.69
CA ARG A 7 -6.40 -10.96 13.28
C ARG A 7 -6.10 -12.22 12.47
N LEU A 8 -5.71 -13.31 13.14
CA LEU A 8 -5.34 -14.59 12.54
C LEU A 8 -5.88 -15.76 13.40
N PRO A 9 -7.20 -15.91 13.56
CA PRO A 9 -7.76 -16.98 14.38
C PRO A 9 -7.39 -18.37 13.84
N GLU A 10 -7.28 -18.51 12.52
CA GLU A 10 -6.90 -19.77 11.85
C GLU A 10 -5.45 -20.16 12.15
N ALA A 11 -4.55 -19.20 12.36
CA ALA A 11 -3.14 -19.49 12.65
C ALA A 11 -3.00 -20.30 13.94
N ARG A 12 -3.78 -19.96 14.97
CA ARG A 12 -3.80 -20.72 16.23
C ARG A 12 -4.30 -22.15 16.03
N VAL A 13 -5.40 -22.31 15.31
CA VAL A 13 -5.98 -23.63 14.99
C VAL A 13 -4.97 -24.51 14.24
N LEU A 14 -4.25 -23.95 13.26
CA LEU A 14 -3.23 -24.68 12.51
C LEU A 14 -2.04 -25.10 13.36
N ILE A 15 -1.61 -24.26 14.31
CA ILE A 15 -0.54 -24.59 15.27
C ILE A 15 -0.98 -25.73 16.19
N GLU A 16 -2.21 -25.67 16.71
CA GLU A 16 -2.80 -26.73 17.54
C GLU A 16 -2.90 -28.05 16.77
N MET A 17 -3.17 -28.01 15.46
CA MET A 17 -3.20 -29.17 14.56
C MET A 17 -1.82 -29.64 14.06
N ASP A 18 -0.71 -29.11 14.58
CA ASP A 18 0.66 -29.41 14.12
C ASP A 18 0.86 -29.22 12.59
N ARG A 19 0.24 -28.18 12.02
CA ARG A 19 0.34 -27.88 10.59
C ARG A 19 1.44 -26.87 10.32
N TYR A 20 2.07 -27.02 9.15
CA TYR A 20 3.00 -26.03 8.61
C TYR A 20 2.20 -25.17 7.64
N PHE A 21 2.34 -23.86 7.72
CA PHE A 21 1.56 -22.93 6.91
C PHE A 21 2.34 -21.70 6.47
N VAL A 22 1.88 -21.08 5.39
CA VAL A 22 2.39 -19.76 4.97
C VAL A 22 1.55 -18.70 5.64
N LEU A 23 2.21 -17.66 6.15
CA LEU A 23 1.56 -16.38 6.42
C LEU A 23 2.12 -15.33 5.47
N HIS A 24 1.36 -14.97 4.45
CA HIS A 24 1.76 -13.93 3.52
C HIS A 24 0.96 -12.65 3.78
N ALA A 25 1.59 -11.50 3.54
CA ALA A 25 0.87 -10.24 3.51
C ALA A 25 1.67 -9.20 2.74
N PRO A 26 1.03 -8.11 2.30
CA PRO A 26 1.75 -6.94 1.84
C PRO A 26 2.77 -6.42 2.86
N ARG A 27 3.71 -5.60 2.40
CA ARG A 27 4.66 -4.91 3.29
C ARG A 27 3.91 -4.12 4.37
N GLN A 28 4.45 -4.15 5.59
CA GLN A 28 4.01 -3.32 6.71
C GLN A 28 2.54 -3.48 7.16
N THR A 29 1.96 -4.67 7.00
CA THR A 29 0.65 -5.01 7.58
C THR A 29 0.71 -5.38 9.09
N GLY A 30 1.88 -5.22 9.71
CA GLY A 30 2.13 -5.58 11.10
C GLY A 30 2.44 -7.07 11.33
N LYS A 31 2.80 -7.83 10.28
CA LYS A 31 3.14 -9.27 10.37
C LYS A 31 4.13 -9.57 11.48
N THR A 32 5.31 -8.94 11.45
CA THR A 32 6.39 -9.19 12.41
C THR A 32 5.91 -8.98 13.84
N THR A 33 5.17 -7.90 14.09
CA THR A 33 4.64 -7.60 15.42
C THR A 33 3.56 -8.60 15.83
N ALA A 34 2.62 -8.93 14.93
CA ALA A 34 1.56 -9.89 15.21
C ALA A 34 2.11 -11.28 15.55
N LEU A 35 3.08 -11.76 14.76
CA LEU A 35 3.73 -13.05 14.98
C LEU A 35 4.56 -13.09 16.25
N GLY A 36 5.30 -12.01 16.55
CA GLY A 36 6.09 -11.92 17.78
C GLY A 36 5.21 -11.97 19.03
N THR A 37 4.06 -11.28 19.00
CA THR A 37 3.07 -11.35 20.07
C THR A 37 2.45 -12.75 20.18
N LEU A 38 2.05 -13.37 19.06
CA LEU A 38 1.50 -14.73 19.06
C LEU A 38 2.50 -15.76 19.62
N ALA A 39 3.77 -15.67 19.24
CA ALA A 39 4.82 -16.54 19.75
C ALA A 39 5.03 -16.37 21.27
N SER A 40 4.93 -15.13 21.76
CA SER A 40 5.04 -14.81 23.18
C SER A 40 3.85 -15.36 23.98
N GLU A 41 2.62 -15.17 23.48
CA GLU A 41 1.38 -15.69 24.06
C GLU A 41 1.43 -17.23 24.16
N LEU A 42 1.73 -17.90 23.05
CA LEU A 42 1.84 -19.36 22.99
C LEU A 42 2.88 -19.92 23.97
N THR A 43 4.02 -19.24 24.11
CA THR A 43 5.05 -19.68 25.07
C THR A 43 4.63 -19.46 26.52
N ALA A 44 3.89 -18.39 26.80
CA ALA A 44 3.36 -18.08 28.13
C ALA A 44 2.27 -19.08 28.58
N GLU A 45 1.50 -19.63 27.64
CA GLU A 45 0.49 -20.67 27.92
C GLU A 45 1.10 -21.99 28.45
N GLY A 46 2.38 -22.25 28.15
CA GLY A 46 3.16 -23.31 28.80
C GLY A 46 3.33 -24.61 28.00
N ASP A 47 2.49 -24.86 26.99
CA ASP A 47 2.51 -26.12 26.22
C ASP A 47 3.56 -26.14 25.10
N VAL A 48 3.97 -24.96 24.63
CA VAL A 48 4.88 -24.80 23.50
C VAL A 48 6.05 -23.88 23.83
N ALA A 49 7.17 -24.07 23.12
CA ALA A 49 8.26 -23.13 23.01
C ALA A 49 8.20 -22.52 21.61
N ALA A 50 7.61 -21.34 21.50
CA ALA A 50 7.33 -20.69 20.22
C ALA A 50 8.35 -19.59 19.95
N LEU A 51 9.20 -19.78 18.93
CA LEU A 51 10.29 -18.84 18.60
C LEU A 51 10.06 -18.20 17.23
N MET A 52 10.17 -16.87 17.20
CA MET A 52 10.25 -16.10 15.96
C MET A 52 11.69 -15.66 15.69
N PHE A 53 12.15 -15.80 14.46
CA PHE A 53 13.42 -15.24 14.00
C PHE A 53 13.33 -14.79 12.53
N SER A 54 14.12 -13.77 12.16
CA SER A 54 14.17 -13.26 10.79
C SER A 54 15.19 -14.02 9.94
N CYS A 55 14.80 -14.32 8.71
CA CYS A 55 15.64 -14.88 7.65
C CYS A 55 16.41 -13.80 6.86
N GLU A 56 16.19 -12.50 7.11
CA GLU A 56 16.73 -11.39 6.30
C GLU A 56 18.25 -11.47 6.13
N ARG A 57 18.97 -11.82 7.21
CA ARG A 57 20.43 -11.93 7.20
C ARG A 57 20.94 -12.98 6.22
N ALA A 58 20.17 -14.03 5.97
CA ALA A 58 20.56 -15.10 5.06
C ALA A 58 20.49 -14.65 3.58
N LYS A 59 19.90 -13.48 3.28
CA LYS A 59 19.93 -12.88 1.95
C LYS A 59 21.35 -12.72 1.40
N SER A 60 22.34 -12.45 2.26
CA SER A 60 23.74 -12.28 1.83
C SER A 60 24.37 -13.56 1.30
N ALA A 61 23.79 -14.73 1.59
CA ALA A 61 24.29 -16.01 1.09
C ALA A 61 23.95 -16.26 -0.38
N GLY A 62 22.92 -15.59 -0.92
CA GLY A 62 22.46 -15.85 -2.29
C GLY A 62 22.10 -17.33 -2.48
N ASP A 63 22.74 -17.99 -3.45
CA ASP A 63 22.56 -19.42 -3.75
C ASP A 63 23.48 -20.37 -2.94
N ASP A 64 24.35 -19.84 -2.08
CA ASP A 64 25.18 -20.65 -1.18
C ASP A 64 24.33 -21.17 0.00
N TYR A 65 23.70 -22.32 -0.22
CA TYR A 65 22.82 -22.93 0.77
C TYR A 65 23.57 -23.32 2.06
N ALA A 66 24.86 -23.62 2.00
CA ALA A 66 25.66 -23.99 3.18
C ALA A 66 25.87 -22.77 4.08
N ALA A 67 26.19 -21.62 3.48
CA ALA A 67 26.28 -20.35 4.19
C ALA A 67 24.90 -19.90 4.72
N ALA A 68 23.83 -20.11 3.95
CA ALA A 68 22.47 -19.78 4.38
C ALA A 68 22.06 -20.56 5.64
N GLU A 69 22.33 -21.87 5.70
CA GLU A 69 22.09 -22.70 6.89
C GLU A 69 22.80 -22.15 8.13
N GLU A 70 24.09 -21.82 8.03
CA GLU A 70 24.89 -21.30 9.15
C GLU A 70 24.35 -19.96 9.65
N ILE A 71 23.99 -19.05 8.73
CA ILE A 71 23.43 -17.74 9.08
C ILE A 71 22.05 -17.89 9.74
N LEU A 72 21.20 -18.79 9.26
CA LEU A 72 19.88 -19.05 9.84
C LEU A 72 20.00 -19.66 11.24
N LEU A 73 20.86 -20.66 11.42
CA LEU A 73 21.11 -21.28 12.72
C LEU A 73 21.68 -20.29 13.74
N LYS A 74 22.55 -19.38 13.30
CA LYS A 74 23.04 -18.28 14.12
C LYS A 74 21.93 -17.29 14.48
N SER A 75 21.06 -16.96 13.54
CA SER A 75 19.94 -16.02 13.74
C SER A 75 18.90 -16.60 14.70
N LEU A 76 18.56 -17.87 14.56
CA LEU A 76 17.70 -18.62 15.47
C LEU A 76 18.27 -18.63 16.89
N ARG A 77 19.55 -19.00 17.06
CA ARG A 77 20.20 -18.98 18.39
C ARG A 77 20.19 -17.58 19.00
N GLN A 78 20.45 -16.54 18.22
CA GLN A 78 20.43 -15.16 18.70
C GLN A 78 19.02 -14.71 19.11
N ALA A 79 17.99 -15.12 18.38
CA ALA A 79 16.60 -14.86 18.77
C ALA A 79 16.25 -15.57 20.08
N ALA A 80 16.59 -16.86 20.21
CA ALA A 80 16.38 -17.61 21.44
C ALA A 80 17.15 -17.03 22.63
N GLY A 81 18.37 -16.55 22.43
CA GLY A 81 19.14 -15.90 23.50
C GLY A 81 18.52 -14.59 24.01
N ARG A 82 17.66 -13.94 23.21
CA ARG A 82 16.96 -12.70 23.57
C ARG A 82 15.60 -12.94 24.23
N SER A 83 15.06 -14.16 24.16
CA SER A 83 13.71 -14.47 24.64
C SER A 83 13.60 -14.60 26.17
N GLN A 84 14.73 -14.57 26.89
CA GLN A 84 14.81 -14.73 28.34
C GLN A 84 14.19 -16.04 28.84
N TRP A 85 14.17 -17.09 28.01
CA TRP A 85 13.63 -18.39 28.38
C TRP A 85 14.51 -19.13 29.39
N PRO A 86 13.92 -20.03 30.20
CA PRO A 86 14.66 -21.04 30.95
C PRO A 86 15.61 -21.81 30.05
N ALA A 87 16.77 -22.21 30.58
CA ALA A 87 17.81 -22.90 29.83
C ALA A 87 17.33 -24.20 29.15
N GLU A 88 16.33 -24.87 29.72
CA GLU A 88 15.71 -26.08 29.18
C GLU A 88 14.93 -25.86 27.87
N LEU A 89 14.47 -24.63 27.59
CA LEU A 89 13.77 -24.31 26.34
C LEU A 89 14.71 -23.80 25.25
N LEU A 90 15.97 -23.47 25.61
CA LEU A 90 16.93 -22.92 24.66
C LEU A 90 17.45 -24.02 23.71
N PRO A 91 17.80 -23.64 22.47
CA PRO A 91 18.45 -24.55 21.55
C PRO A 91 19.82 -25.01 22.05
N PRO A 92 20.31 -26.17 21.59
CA PRO A 92 21.62 -26.68 21.97
C PRO A 92 22.76 -25.72 21.57
N ASP A 93 23.77 -25.63 22.44
CA ASP A 93 25.04 -24.95 22.18
C ASP A 93 26.21 -25.87 22.58
N PRO A 94 27.06 -26.29 21.62
CA PRO A 94 26.99 -26.03 20.18
C PRO A 94 25.84 -26.75 19.46
N TRP A 95 25.62 -26.40 18.18
CA TRP A 95 24.73 -27.18 17.31
C TRP A 95 25.40 -28.54 17.01
N PRO A 96 24.63 -29.60 16.70
CA PRO A 96 25.23 -30.84 16.24
C PRO A 96 25.98 -30.63 14.91
N GLU A 97 27.11 -31.30 14.77
CA GLU A 97 27.86 -31.33 13.51
C GLU A 97 27.06 -32.10 12.46
N ALA A 98 26.86 -31.49 11.29
CA ALA A 98 26.12 -32.08 10.18
C ALA A 98 26.66 -31.58 8.83
N PRO A 99 26.60 -32.40 7.77
CA PRO A 99 27.00 -31.96 6.43
C PRO A 99 26.07 -30.87 5.91
N ALA A 100 26.61 -29.98 5.07
CA ALA A 100 25.83 -28.94 4.41
C ALA A 100 24.63 -29.54 3.65
N GLY A 101 23.49 -28.86 3.70
CA GLY A 101 22.21 -29.34 3.19
C GLY A 101 21.39 -30.17 4.19
N THR A 102 21.93 -30.46 5.38
CA THR A 102 21.21 -31.14 6.48
C THR A 102 21.41 -30.48 7.84
N ARG A 103 22.13 -29.35 7.88
CA ARG A 103 22.50 -28.70 9.15
C ARG A 103 21.28 -28.14 9.84
N PHE A 104 20.38 -27.54 9.06
CA PHE A 104 19.18 -26.93 9.60
C PHE A 104 18.23 -27.99 10.18
N SER A 105 17.96 -29.06 9.44
CA SER A 105 17.12 -30.17 9.95
C SER A 105 17.75 -30.83 11.19
N SER A 106 19.04 -31.15 11.17
CA SER A 106 19.72 -31.81 12.30
C SER A 106 19.68 -30.97 13.57
N ALA A 107 19.90 -29.66 13.44
CA ALA A 107 19.81 -28.71 14.55
C ALA A 107 18.40 -28.61 15.14
N LEU A 108 17.38 -28.54 14.28
CA LEU A 108 15.99 -28.49 14.72
C LEU A 108 15.55 -29.78 15.41
N SER A 109 15.97 -30.93 14.89
CA SER A 109 15.69 -32.23 15.50
C SER A 109 16.30 -32.34 16.90
N GLU A 110 17.58 -31.98 17.04
CA GLU A 110 18.28 -32.00 18.33
C GLU A 110 17.62 -31.05 19.35
N TRP A 111 17.19 -29.87 18.92
CA TRP A 111 16.47 -28.96 19.80
C TRP A 111 15.12 -29.53 20.25
N CYS A 112 14.33 -30.08 19.32
CA CYS A 112 13.04 -30.68 19.64
C CYS A 112 13.17 -31.91 20.54
N GLN A 113 14.27 -32.66 20.44
CA GLN A 113 14.55 -33.80 21.30
C GLN A 113 14.86 -33.38 22.75
N ARG A 114 15.54 -32.25 22.94
CA ARG A 114 15.93 -31.74 24.27
C ARG A 114 14.84 -30.90 24.94
N SER A 115 14.05 -30.18 24.15
CA SER A 115 13.03 -29.29 24.66
C SER A 115 11.94 -30.08 25.40
N PRO A 116 11.60 -29.71 26.65
CA PRO A 116 10.48 -30.32 27.38
C PRO A 116 9.12 -29.93 26.79
N ARG A 117 9.07 -28.92 25.91
CA ARG A 117 7.87 -28.41 25.24
C ARG A 117 7.92 -28.63 23.74
N ARG A 118 6.74 -28.71 23.12
CA ARG A 118 6.62 -28.73 21.65
C ARG A 118 7.19 -27.44 21.06
N VAL A 119 8.10 -27.54 20.10
CA VAL A 119 8.73 -26.39 19.45
C VAL A 119 7.85 -25.90 18.29
N VAL A 120 7.58 -24.60 18.25
CA VAL A 120 6.89 -23.92 17.13
C VAL A 120 7.80 -22.81 16.60
N LEU A 121 7.98 -22.73 15.28
CA LEU A 121 8.88 -21.76 14.65
C LEU A 121 8.14 -20.81 13.73
N PHE A 122 8.44 -19.52 13.87
CA PHE A 122 8.02 -18.47 12.95
C PHE A 122 9.26 -17.96 12.21
N LEU A 123 9.36 -18.30 10.92
CA LEU A 123 10.43 -17.84 10.05
C LEU A 123 9.94 -16.58 9.35
N ASP A 124 10.37 -15.41 9.85
CA ASP A 124 10.01 -14.13 9.26
C ASP A 124 10.88 -13.80 8.05
N GLU A 125 10.29 -13.12 7.07
CA GLU A 125 10.96 -12.72 5.82
C GLU A 125 11.62 -13.90 5.10
N ILE A 126 10.93 -15.04 5.02
CA ILE A 126 11.44 -16.25 4.35
C ILE A 126 11.85 -15.95 2.90
N ASP A 127 11.22 -14.95 2.28
CA ASP A 127 11.47 -14.45 0.93
C ASP A 127 12.80 -13.69 0.76
N ALA A 128 13.53 -13.48 1.85
CA ALA A 128 14.93 -13.11 1.83
C ALA A 128 15.81 -14.22 1.25
N LEU A 129 15.43 -15.50 1.44
CA LEU A 129 16.09 -16.63 0.81
C LEU A 129 15.73 -16.69 -0.68
N ARG A 130 16.70 -16.99 -1.54
CA ARG A 130 16.50 -17.10 -2.99
C ARG A 130 17.17 -18.36 -3.53
N GLY A 131 16.68 -18.78 -4.70
CA GLY A 131 17.21 -19.90 -5.48
C GLY A 131 17.48 -21.15 -4.64
N ASN A 132 18.73 -21.64 -4.68
CA ASN A 132 19.12 -22.90 -4.05
C ASN A 132 19.02 -22.88 -2.52
N SER A 133 19.24 -21.71 -1.90
CA SER A 133 19.13 -21.56 -0.45
C SER A 133 17.69 -21.76 0.04
N MET A 134 16.71 -21.18 -0.66
CA MET A 134 15.29 -21.39 -0.36
C MET A 134 14.92 -22.87 -0.56
N VAL A 135 15.31 -23.46 -1.69
CA VAL A 135 15.01 -24.86 -2.02
C VAL A 135 15.58 -25.81 -0.96
N SER A 136 16.83 -25.60 -0.53
CA SER A 136 17.49 -26.42 0.49
C SER A 136 16.75 -26.37 1.83
N ILE A 137 16.44 -25.18 2.34
CA ILE A 137 15.76 -25.02 3.63
C ILE A 137 14.36 -25.61 3.62
N LEU A 138 13.57 -25.36 2.56
CA LEU A 138 12.23 -25.94 2.42
C LEU A 138 12.28 -27.47 2.29
N SER A 139 13.28 -28.02 1.60
CA SER A 139 13.47 -29.48 1.47
C SER A 139 13.75 -30.12 2.83
N GLN A 140 14.63 -29.52 3.62
CA GLN A 140 14.96 -29.99 4.98
C GLN A 140 13.76 -29.94 5.92
N LEU A 141 13.00 -28.84 5.91
CA LEU A 141 11.78 -28.72 6.71
C LEU A 141 10.73 -29.77 6.31
N ARG A 142 10.60 -30.03 5.00
CA ARG A 142 9.63 -30.99 4.47
C ARG A 142 10.00 -32.42 4.89
N ASP A 143 11.27 -32.78 4.76
CA ASP A 143 11.77 -34.10 5.14
C ASP A 143 11.53 -34.37 6.63
N GLY A 144 11.93 -33.43 7.51
CA GLY A 144 11.69 -33.55 8.95
C GLY A 144 10.20 -33.62 9.32
N ARG A 145 9.34 -32.81 8.68
CA ARG A 145 7.88 -32.88 8.86
C ARG A 145 7.32 -34.26 8.50
N ASN A 146 7.77 -34.85 7.39
CA ASN A 146 7.30 -36.14 6.92
C ASN A 146 7.83 -37.30 7.79
N ALA A 147 9.00 -37.15 8.39
CA ALA A 147 9.59 -38.11 9.31
C ALA A 147 8.99 -38.05 10.73
N ARG A 148 8.37 -36.93 11.12
CA ARG A 148 7.80 -36.72 12.47
C ARG A 148 6.80 -37.80 12.91
N PRO A 149 5.83 -38.26 12.09
CA PRO A 149 4.93 -39.36 12.46
C PRO A 149 5.65 -40.70 12.72
N PHE A 150 6.87 -40.86 12.24
CA PHE A 150 7.69 -42.06 12.42
C PHE A 150 8.69 -41.95 13.59
N GLY A 151 8.55 -40.93 14.43
CA GLY A 151 9.29 -40.80 15.69
C GLY A 151 10.51 -39.89 15.64
N LEU A 152 10.77 -39.18 14.54
CA LEU A 152 11.78 -38.11 14.52
C LEU A 152 11.28 -36.90 15.33
N PRO A 153 11.94 -36.48 16.41
CA PRO A 153 11.62 -35.22 17.07
C PRO A 153 11.87 -34.08 16.09
N PHE A 154 10.85 -33.27 15.80
CA PHE A 154 10.93 -32.16 14.86
C PHE A 154 9.86 -31.11 15.24
N PRO A 155 9.98 -29.84 14.81
CA PRO A 155 9.02 -28.81 15.18
C PRO A 155 7.57 -29.23 14.92
N ALA A 156 6.71 -28.94 15.90
CA ALA A 156 5.29 -29.26 15.84
C ALA A 156 4.60 -28.46 14.73
N SER A 157 4.93 -27.17 14.63
CA SER A 157 4.46 -26.28 13.59
C SER A 157 5.57 -25.34 13.13
N VAL A 158 5.55 -25.00 11.85
CA VAL A 158 6.42 -24.01 11.23
C VAL A 158 5.57 -23.06 10.41
N VAL A 159 5.70 -21.77 10.72
CA VAL A 159 5.02 -20.68 10.04
C VAL A 159 6.03 -19.94 9.17
N LEU A 160 5.84 -20.04 7.86
CA LEU A 160 6.71 -19.41 6.86
C LEU A 160 6.12 -18.07 6.48
N CYS A 161 6.75 -16.97 6.90
CA CYS A 161 6.18 -15.64 6.77
C CYS A 161 6.92 -14.84 5.72
N GLY A 162 6.18 -14.24 4.80
CA GLY A 162 6.78 -13.53 3.66
C GLY A 162 5.83 -12.54 2.98
N LEU A 163 6.28 -12.01 1.85
CA LEU A 163 5.47 -11.10 1.05
C LEU A 163 4.42 -11.82 0.19
N ARG A 164 4.73 -13.03 -0.28
CA ARG A 164 3.88 -13.79 -1.21
C ARG A 164 3.60 -15.19 -0.70
N ASP A 165 2.68 -15.88 -1.37
CA ASP A 165 2.51 -17.31 -1.21
C ASP A 165 3.80 -18.04 -1.68
N LEU A 166 4.17 -19.13 -1.00
CA LEU A 166 5.27 -20.00 -1.42
C LEU A 166 5.13 -20.51 -2.86
N ARG A 167 3.89 -20.65 -3.35
CA ARG A 167 3.59 -21.03 -4.74
C ARG A 167 4.10 -20.02 -5.75
N ASP A 168 4.10 -18.73 -5.42
CA ASP A 168 4.55 -17.67 -6.31
C ASP A 168 6.10 -17.65 -6.43
N TYR A 169 6.80 -18.06 -5.37
CA TYR A 169 8.26 -18.22 -5.42
C TYR A 169 8.71 -19.38 -6.31
N LYS A 170 7.88 -20.42 -6.46
CA LYS A 170 8.15 -21.53 -7.40
C LYS A 170 8.26 -21.02 -8.84
N VAL A 171 7.40 -20.07 -9.22
CA VAL A 171 7.39 -19.45 -10.55
C VAL A 171 8.64 -18.59 -10.74
N ALA A 172 8.97 -17.76 -9.76
CA ALA A 172 10.11 -16.83 -9.82
C ALA A 172 11.49 -17.52 -9.78
N SER A 173 11.62 -18.70 -9.16
CA SER A 173 12.88 -19.44 -9.06
C SER A 173 13.25 -20.24 -10.32
N GLY A 174 12.46 -20.12 -11.40
CA GLY A 174 12.69 -20.89 -12.64
C GLY A 174 12.28 -22.36 -12.56
N SER A 175 11.72 -22.80 -11.43
CA SER A 175 11.19 -24.16 -11.23
C SER A 175 9.77 -24.36 -11.80
N ALA A 176 9.28 -23.38 -12.58
CA ALA A 176 7.99 -23.40 -13.25
C ALA A 176 7.85 -24.49 -14.34
N SER A 177 8.96 -24.98 -14.89
CA SER A 177 8.97 -26.02 -15.92
C SER A 177 8.55 -27.40 -15.40
N GLU A 178 8.54 -27.62 -14.08
CA GLU A 178 7.96 -28.81 -13.45
C GLU A 178 6.54 -28.54 -12.97
N GLY A 179 5.59 -28.66 -13.90
CA GLY A 179 4.16 -28.74 -13.59
C GLY A 179 3.90 -29.74 -12.46
N SER A 180 3.10 -29.34 -11.47
CA SER A 180 2.54 -30.16 -10.37
C SER A 180 3.42 -31.32 -9.86
N ASN A 181 4.74 -31.15 -9.71
CA ASN A 181 5.58 -32.20 -9.13
C ASN A 181 5.23 -32.40 -7.64
N PRO A 182 4.69 -33.56 -7.22
CA PRO A 182 4.38 -33.82 -5.81
C PRO A 182 5.62 -33.76 -4.91
N ALA A 183 6.81 -33.95 -5.47
CA ALA A 183 8.10 -33.86 -4.78
C ALA A 183 8.60 -32.42 -4.57
N SER A 184 7.87 -31.39 -5.04
CA SER A 184 8.28 -30.00 -4.88
C SER A 184 8.41 -29.59 -3.40
N PRO A 185 9.54 -29.03 -2.96
CA PRO A 185 9.72 -28.62 -1.56
C PRO A 185 8.71 -27.56 -1.11
N PHE A 186 8.08 -26.84 -2.05
CA PHE A 186 7.02 -25.88 -1.81
C PHE A 186 5.67 -26.51 -1.38
N ASN A 187 5.48 -27.83 -1.54
CA ASN A 187 4.28 -28.56 -1.07
C ASN A 187 4.33 -28.92 0.43
N ILE A 188 5.15 -28.22 1.22
CA ILE A 188 5.28 -28.44 2.66
C ILE A 188 4.08 -27.88 3.47
N VAL A 189 3.32 -26.95 2.88
CA VAL A 189 2.30 -26.17 3.58
C VAL A 189 0.90 -26.77 3.47
N ALA A 190 0.17 -26.79 4.58
CA ALA A 190 -1.24 -27.16 4.65
C ALA A 190 -2.17 -26.04 4.15
N GLU A 191 -1.94 -24.80 4.60
CA GLU A 191 -2.77 -23.64 4.28
C GLU A 191 -1.90 -22.38 4.07
N SER A 192 -2.39 -21.45 3.26
CA SER A 192 -1.76 -20.15 3.03
C SER A 192 -2.70 -19.09 3.59
N LEU A 193 -2.32 -18.51 4.73
CA LEU A 193 -3.09 -17.47 5.40
C LEU A 193 -2.60 -16.10 4.95
N ARG A 194 -3.54 -15.18 4.75
CA ARG A 194 -3.23 -13.78 4.43
C ARG A 194 -3.56 -12.87 5.61
N LEU A 195 -2.58 -12.12 6.10
CA LEU A 195 -2.86 -11.03 7.03
C LEU A 195 -3.36 -9.80 6.25
N GLY A 196 -4.65 -9.53 6.34
CA GLY A 196 -5.32 -8.44 5.63
C GLY A 196 -5.09 -7.05 6.23
N ASP A 197 -5.72 -6.07 5.60
CA ASP A 197 -5.88 -4.71 6.14
C ASP A 197 -6.91 -4.69 7.29
N PHE A 198 -6.86 -3.69 8.16
CA PHE A 198 -7.83 -3.54 9.24
C PHE A 198 -9.22 -3.21 8.69
N THR A 199 -10.25 -3.81 9.29
CA THR A 199 -11.64 -3.37 9.16
C THR A 199 -11.87 -2.06 9.92
N ALA A 200 -12.96 -1.35 9.61
CA ALA A 200 -13.34 -0.14 10.34
C ALA A 200 -13.49 -0.40 11.86
N ASP A 201 -14.05 -1.56 12.23
CA ASP A 201 -14.22 -1.97 13.62
C ASP A 201 -12.88 -2.25 14.32
N GLU A 202 -11.93 -2.89 13.63
CA GLU A 202 -10.57 -3.08 14.14
C GLU A 202 -9.84 -1.76 14.35
N ILE A 203 -10.00 -0.77 13.45
CA ILE A 203 -9.44 0.58 13.68
C ILE A 203 -10.09 1.24 14.90
N ALA A 204 -11.41 1.13 15.05
CA ALA A 204 -12.12 1.68 16.20
C ALA A 204 -11.63 1.05 17.51
N GLU A 205 -11.45 -0.27 17.56
CA GLU A 205 -10.88 -0.97 18.71
C GLU A 205 -9.43 -0.55 18.97
N LEU A 206 -8.59 -0.46 17.94
CA LEU A 206 -7.20 -0.03 18.06
C LEU A 206 -7.09 1.38 18.66
N TYR A 207 -7.91 2.32 18.21
CA TYR A 207 -7.93 3.69 18.73
C TYR A 207 -8.64 3.78 20.09
N GLY A 208 -9.59 2.88 20.38
CA GLY A 208 -10.17 2.69 21.70
C GLY A 208 -9.13 2.32 22.75
N GLN A 209 -8.19 1.43 22.42
CA GLN A 209 -7.09 1.08 23.32
C GLN A 209 -6.17 2.28 23.62
N HIS A 210 -5.91 3.15 22.64
CA HIS A 210 -5.18 4.41 22.87
C HIS A 210 -5.97 5.33 23.79
N THR A 211 -7.27 5.42 23.58
CA THR A 211 -8.19 6.22 24.38
C THR A 211 -8.18 5.76 25.84
N GLU A 212 -8.28 4.46 26.10
CA GLU A 212 -8.20 3.89 27.45
C GLU A 212 -6.85 4.16 28.13
N ALA A 213 -5.74 4.08 27.38
CA ALA A 213 -4.40 4.26 27.92
C ALA A 213 -4.04 5.72 28.22
N THR A 214 -4.58 6.67 27.45
CA THR A 214 -4.15 8.08 27.47
C THR A 214 -5.23 9.06 27.91
N GLY A 215 -6.49 8.65 27.88
CA GLY A 215 -7.66 9.51 28.04
C GLY A 215 -7.95 10.42 26.83
N GLN A 216 -7.25 10.23 25.71
CA GLN A 216 -7.46 11.02 24.49
C GLN A 216 -8.37 10.29 23.50
N ASP A 217 -9.60 10.78 23.36
CA ASP A 217 -10.63 10.19 22.50
C ASP A 217 -10.42 10.52 21.01
N PHE A 218 -10.81 9.57 20.14
CA PHE A 218 -11.10 9.83 18.73
C PHE A 218 -12.61 9.85 18.50
N THR A 219 -13.13 10.88 17.80
CA THR A 219 -14.54 10.88 17.37
C THR A 219 -14.82 9.76 16.37
N LYS A 220 -16.08 9.30 16.32
CA LYS A 220 -16.52 8.27 15.37
C LYS A 220 -16.23 8.68 13.93
N ASP A 221 -16.56 9.92 13.57
CA ASP A 221 -16.32 10.46 12.23
C ASP A 221 -14.82 10.49 11.87
N ALA A 222 -13.94 10.74 12.85
CA ALA A 222 -12.49 10.68 12.63
C ALA A 222 -12.01 9.24 12.34
N VAL A 223 -12.56 8.24 13.05
CA VAL A 223 -12.25 6.82 12.79
C VAL A 223 -12.74 6.40 11.40
N GLU A 224 -13.98 6.79 11.04
CA GLU A 224 -14.55 6.54 9.71
C GLU A 224 -13.67 7.19 8.63
N ARG A 225 -13.24 8.44 8.83
CA ARG A 225 -12.33 9.13 7.90
C ARG A 225 -10.98 8.43 7.76
N VAL A 226 -10.38 7.96 8.86
CA VAL A 226 -9.13 7.19 8.80
C VAL A 226 -9.32 5.92 7.98
N PHE A 227 -10.43 5.19 8.17
CA PHE A 227 -10.72 4.02 7.36
C PHE A 227 -10.86 4.37 5.87
N GLU A 228 -11.59 5.43 5.52
CA GLU A 228 -11.72 5.89 4.14
C GLU A 228 -10.37 6.16 3.48
N LEU A 229 -9.50 6.91 4.16
CA LEU A 229 -8.20 7.35 3.65
C LEU A 229 -7.18 6.21 3.50
N THR A 230 -7.20 5.28 4.44
CA THR A 230 -6.20 4.21 4.53
C THR A 230 -6.68 2.89 3.92
N GLN A 231 -8.00 2.74 3.75
CA GLN A 231 -8.68 1.48 3.46
C GLN A 231 -8.25 0.35 4.40
N GLY A 232 -7.91 0.68 5.64
CA GLY A 232 -7.47 -0.30 6.65
C GLY A 232 -5.98 -0.56 6.69
N GLN A 233 -5.17 0.01 5.79
CA GLN A 233 -3.76 -0.35 5.70
C GLN A 233 -3.03 -0.09 7.03
N PRO A 234 -2.50 -1.13 7.70
CA PRO A 234 -2.04 -1.01 9.09
C PRO A 234 -0.97 0.05 9.31
N TRP A 235 -0.01 0.18 8.39
CA TRP A 235 1.01 1.22 8.50
C TRP A 235 0.42 2.63 8.41
N LEU A 236 -0.45 2.92 7.45
CA LEU A 236 -1.07 4.24 7.31
C LEU A 236 -1.95 4.58 8.52
N VAL A 237 -2.74 3.61 9.01
CA VAL A 237 -3.59 3.80 10.20
C VAL A 237 -2.75 4.20 11.42
N ASN A 238 -1.63 3.51 11.64
CA ASN A 238 -0.72 3.84 12.75
C ASN A 238 0.06 5.13 12.49
N ALA A 239 0.45 5.41 11.25
CA ALA A 239 1.20 6.61 10.89
C ALA A 239 0.35 7.88 11.06
N LEU A 240 -0.94 7.85 10.70
CA LEU A 240 -1.88 8.95 10.95
C LEU A 240 -2.06 9.17 12.46
N ALA A 241 -2.29 8.13 13.25
CA ALA A 241 -2.41 8.25 14.69
C ALA A 241 -1.14 8.83 15.33
N HIS A 242 0.04 8.36 14.91
CA HIS A 242 1.33 8.87 15.38
C HIS A 242 1.54 10.33 14.97
N GLU A 243 1.19 10.71 13.74
CA GLU A 243 1.28 12.08 13.26
C GLU A 243 0.43 13.02 14.12
N ILE A 244 -0.83 12.64 14.40
CA ILE A 244 -1.76 13.45 15.20
C ILE A 244 -1.29 13.57 16.66
N THR A 245 -0.98 12.45 17.28
CA THR A 245 -0.72 12.39 18.73
C THR A 245 0.68 12.88 19.09
N PHE A 246 1.69 12.56 18.27
CA PHE A 246 3.09 12.83 18.60
C PHE A 246 3.68 14.03 17.85
N ASN A 247 3.44 14.15 16.54
CA ASN A 247 4.06 15.18 15.71
C ASN A 247 3.26 16.48 15.70
N MET A 248 1.93 16.41 15.61
CA MET A 248 1.02 17.55 15.73
C MET A 248 0.79 17.92 17.20
N LYS A 249 0.92 16.94 18.11
CA LYS A 249 0.66 17.11 19.55
C LYS A 249 -0.73 17.68 19.82
N VAL A 250 -1.71 17.18 19.07
CA VAL A 250 -3.11 17.57 19.28
C VAL A 250 -3.50 17.24 20.72
N THR A 251 -4.15 18.19 21.38
CA THR A 251 -4.68 18.01 22.74
C THR A 251 -6.20 17.93 22.71
N GLY A 252 -6.78 17.12 23.60
CA GLY A 252 -8.21 16.85 23.60
C GLY A 252 -8.65 15.90 22.48
N THR A 253 -9.96 15.85 22.23
CA THR A 253 -10.61 14.93 21.30
C THR A 253 -10.16 15.16 19.85
N ILE A 254 -9.83 14.06 19.17
CA ILE A 254 -9.40 14.05 17.77
C ILE A 254 -10.63 13.93 16.85
N THR A 255 -10.68 14.82 15.87
CA THR A 255 -11.78 15.08 14.93
C THR A 255 -11.28 14.93 13.50
N VAL A 256 -12.21 14.89 12.54
CA VAL A 256 -11.93 14.78 11.09
C VAL A 256 -10.89 15.80 10.62
N GLY A 257 -10.97 17.06 11.07
CA GLY A 257 -10.05 18.10 10.64
C GLY A 257 -8.58 17.82 11.00
N GLN A 258 -8.32 17.21 12.15
CA GLN A 258 -6.96 16.83 12.53
C GLN A 258 -6.46 15.61 11.76
N VAL A 259 -7.36 14.72 11.34
CA VAL A 259 -7.03 13.58 10.45
C VAL A 259 -6.65 14.08 9.06
N GLU A 260 -7.42 15.00 8.47
CA GLU A 260 -7.12 15.62 7.17
C GLU A 260 -5.78 16.38 7.19
N GLU A 261 -5.50 17.12 8.27
CA GLU A 261 -4.22 17.80 8.43
C GLU A 261 -3.05 16.79 8.55
N ALA A 262 -3.23 15.70 9.29
CA ALA A 262 -2.22 14.64 9.43
C ALA A 262 -1.92 13.93 8.10
N GLU A 263 -2.95 13.63 7.32
CA GLU A 263 -2.83 13.10 5.96
C GLU A 263 -1.95 14.03 5.10
N GLU A 264 -2.27 15.33 5.06
CA GLU A 264 -1.55 16.29 4.27
C GLU A 264 -0.07 16.38 4.68
N ARG A 265 0.21 16.38 5.99
CA ARG A 265 1.58 16.34 6.52
C ARG A 265 2.31 15.08 6.11
N LEU A 266 1.66 13.91 6.18
CA LEU A 266 2.24 12.63 5.83
C LEU A 266 2.60 12.55 4.32
N ILE A 267 1.72 13.05 3.45
CA ILE A 267 1.93 13.10 2.00
C ILE A 267 3.06 14.09 1.65
N ARG A 268 3.15 15.23 2.36
CA ARG A 268 4.23 16.23 2.18
C ARG A 268 5.59 15.77 2.69
N ALA A 269 5.62 15.09 3.84
CA ALA A 269 6.85 14.69 4.50
C ALA A 269 7.60 13.57 3.76
N ARG A 270 6.98 12.92 2.76
CA ARG A 270 7.52 11.75 2.06
C ARG A 270 8.10 10.75 3.06
N ALA A 271 7.25 10.24 3.94
CA ALA A 271 7.68 9.25 4.92
C ALA A 271 8.49 8.13 4.23
N THR A 272 9.57 7.66 4.86
CA THR A 272 10.57 6.75 4.26
C THR A 272 9.98 5.51 3.58
N HIS A 273 8.80 5.07 4.03
CA HIS A 273 8.05 4.00 3.38
C HIS A 273 7.50 4.38 2.01
N LEU A 274 6.92 5.57 1.89
CA LEU A 274 6.43 6.10 0.62
C LEU A 274 7.58 6.18 -0.38
N ASP A 275 8.77 6.64 0.04
CA ASP A 275 9.96 6.68 -0.81
C ASP A 275 10.35 5.29 -1.34
N SER A 276 10.31 4.25 -0.50
CA SER A 276 10.64 2.88 -0.90
C SER A 276 9.63 2.28 -1.89
N LEU A 277 8.35 2.68 -1.80
CA LEU A 277 7.32 2.31 -2.78
C LEU A 277 7.44 3.12 -4.07
N MET A 278 7.85 4.38 -3.97
CA MET A 278 8.03 5.29 -5.10
C MET A 278 9.11 4.81 -6.07
N GLU A 279 10.20 4.23 -5.56
CA GLU A 279 11.22 3.61 -6.41
C GLU A 279 10.63 2.51 -7.31
N ARG A 280 9.64 1.76 -6.81
CA ARG A 280 8.99 0.67 -7.54
C ARG A 280 8.07 1.15 -8.65
N LEU A 281 7.63 2.42 -8.62
CA LEU A 281 6.76 2.99 -9.67
C LEU A 281 7.45 3.06 -11.04
N HIS A 282 8.78 2.99 -11.09
CA HIS A 282 9.54 3.00 -12.33
C HIS A 282 9.80 1.59 -12.88
N GLU A 283 9.45 0.54 -12.13
CA GLU A 283 9.61 -0.83 -12.61
C GLU A 283 8.63 -1.13 -13.76
N PRO A 284 9.07 -1.68 -14.90
CA PRO A 284 8.21 -1.96 -16.04
C PRO A 284 6.96 -2.79 -15.69
N ARG A 285 7.11 -3.77 -14.80
CA ARG A 285 6.01 -4.62 -14.34
C ARG A 285 4.95 -3.87 -13.52
N VAL A 286 5.37 -2.96 -12.64
CA VAL A 286 4.45 -2.16 -11.81
C VAL A 286 3.72 -1.16 -12.69
N LYS A 287 4.47 -0.51 -13.59
CA LYS A 287 3.94 0.46 -14.55
C LYS A 287 2.85 -0.14 -15.44
N ARG A 288 3.05 -1.35 -15.99
CA ARG A 288 2.03 -2.04 -16.83
C ARG A 288 0.69 -2.22 -16.13
N VAL A 289 0.69 -2.32 -14.79
CA VAL A 289 -0.54 -2.44 -13.99
C VAL A 289 -1.08 -1.08 -13.58
N LEU A 290 -0.24 -0.18 -13.07
CA LEU A 290 -0.69 1.11 -12.54
C LEU A 290 -1.11 2.10 -13.62
N GLU A 291 -0.49 2.08 -14.81
CA GLU A 291 -0.79 3.03 -15.87
C GLU A 291 -2.26 2.98 -16.33
N PRO A 292 -2.83 1.80 -16.65
CA PRO A 292 -4.26 1.68 -16.95
C PRO A 292 -5.16 2.11 -15.77
N VAL A 293 -4.78 1.75 -14.55
CA VAL A 293 -5.55 2.06 -13.33
C VAL A 293 -5.65 3.55 -13.09
N LEU A 294 -4.53 4.26 -13.21
CA LEU A 294 -4.50 5.72 -13.10
C LEU A 294 -5.26 6.35 -14.25
N ALA A 295 -5.14 5.81 -15.46
CA ALA A 295 -5.83 6.30 -16.65
C ALA A 295 -7.33 5.99 -16.70
N GLY A 296 -7.86 5.21 -15.74
CA GLY A 296 -9.25 4.76 -15.71
C GLY A 296 -9.61 3.80 -16.86
N THR A 297 -8.62 3.11 -17.43
CA THR A 297 -8.79 2.14 -18.52
C THR A 297 -8.73 0.70 -18.01
N PHE A 298 -9.33 -0.22 -18.75
CA PHE A 298 -9.23 -1.65 -18.48
C PHE A 298 -8.12 -2.24 -19.37
N PRO A 299 -7.10 -2.88 -18.78
CA PRO A 299 -6.05 -3.54 -19.54
C PRO A 299 -6.53 -4.85 -20.18
N ASP A 300 -5.92 -5.23 -21.30
CA ASP A 300 -6.04 -6.58 -21.85
C ASP A 300 -5.36 -7.57 -20.89
N ILE A 301 -6.12 -8.54 -20.39
CA ILE A 301 -5.65 -9.49 -19.38
C ILE A 301 -4.96 -10.68 -20.09
N ASP A 302 -3.63 -10.69 -20.11
CA ASP A 302 -2.82 -11.86 -20.51
C ASP A 302 -2.10 -12.51 -19.31
N PHE A 303 -1.39 -13.63 -19.55
CA PHE A 303 -0.64 -14.33 -18.48
C PHE A 303 0.46 -13.46 -17.84
N THR A 304 1.12 -12.58 -18.61
CA THR A 304 2.17 -11.69 -18.10
C THR A 304 1.57 -10.61 -17.19
N PHE A 305 0.42 -10.07 -17.61
CA PHE A 305 -0.36 -9.12 -16.84
C PHE A 305 -0.83 -9.73 -15.52
N SER A 306 -1.16 -11.03 -15.49
CA SER A 306 -1.54 -11.71 -14.25
C SER A 306 -0.41 -11.78 -13.21
N ASP A 307 0.85 -12.05 -13.61
CA ASP A 307 2.00 -12.06 -12.66
C ASP A 307 2.36 -10.65 -12.18
N ASP A 308 2.30 -9.66 -13.09
CA ASP A 308 2.50 -8.27 -12.74
C ASP A 308 1.43 -7.76 -11.77
N LEU A 309 0.18 -8.14 -11.99
CA LEU A 309 -0.95 -7.81 -11.15
C LEU A 309 -0.79 -8.40 -9.74
N CYS A 310 -0.40 -9.67 -9.62
CA CYS A 310 -0.09 -10.28 -8.32
C CYS A 310 1.01 -9.49 -7.61
N TYR A 311 2.09 -9.13 -8.31
CA TYR A 311 3.16 -8.35 -7.70
C TYR A 311 2.72 -6.96 -7.24
N ALA A 312 1.91 -6.24 -8.02
CA ALA A 312 1.39 -4.94 -7.60
C ALA A 312 0.49 -5.06 -6.35
N ARG A 313 -0.25 -6.17 -6.21
CA ARG A 313 -1.02 -6.49 -4.98
C ARG A 313 -0.11 -6.81 -3.80
N ASP A 314 0.96 -7.56 -4.01
CA ASP A 314 1.94 -7.90 -2.96
C ASP A 314 2.68 -6.66 -2.44
N LEU A 315 2.92 -5.70 -3.32
CA LEU A 315 3.45 -4.38 -2.93
C LEU A 315 2.42 -3.53 -2.18
N GLY A 316 1.14 -3.91 -2.20
CA GLY A 316 0.05 -3.14 -1.61
C GLY A 316 -0.28 -1.86 -2.39
N LEU A 317 0.07 -1.78 -3.68
CA LEU A 317 -0.18 -0.60 -4.52
C LEU A 317 -1.61 -0.58 -5.08
N ILE A 318 -2.22 -1.76 -5.26
CA ILE A 318 -3.59 -1.91 -5.76
C ILE A 318 -4.43 -2.79 -4.83
N LYS A 319 -5.76 -2.65 -4.94
CA LYS A 319 -6.70 -3.49 -4.20
C LYS A 319 -6.56 -4.96 -4.58
N GLU A 320 -6.73 -5.82 -3.58
CA GLU A 320 -6.67 -7.27 -3.76
C GLU A 320 -7.86 -7.79 -4.59
N LYS A 321 -9.06 -7.27 -4.32
CA LYS A 321 -10.29 -7.67 -4.99
C LYS A 321 -10.67 -6.66 -6.07
N PRO A 322 -11.31 -7.10 -7.17
CA PRO A 322 -11.90 -6.21 -8.16
C PRO A 322 -12.88 -5.20 -7.53
N PRO A 323 -13.05 -4.00 -8.12
CA PRO A 323 -12.41 -3.53 -9.34
C PRO A 323 -10.92 -3.19 -9.17
N LEU A 324 -10.19 -3.12 -10.28
CA LEU A 324 -8.76 -2.78 -10.28
C LEU A 324 -8.57 -1.30 -9.95
N GLU A 325 -8.15 -1.02 -8.72
CA GLU A 325 -7.99 0.33 -8.18
C GLU A 325 -6.71 0.43 -7.36
N VAL A 326 -6.19 1.65 -7.18
CA VAL A 326 -5.14 1.92 -6.20
C VAL A 326 -5.62 1.52 -4.80
N ALA A 327 -4.72 0.97 -3.98
CA ALA A 327 -5.07 0.34 -2.71
C ALA A 327 -5.83 1.27 -1.75
N ASN A 328 -5.46 2.55 -1.70
CA ASN A 328 -6.10 3.55 -0.85
C ASN A 328 -5.94 5.00 -1.41
N PRO A 329 -6.79 5.95 -0.98
CA PRO A 329 -6.70 7.36 -1.39
C PRO A 329 -5.33 8.00 -1.19
N ILE A 330 -4.68 7.77 -0.03
CA ILE A 330 -3.35 8.34 0.27
C ILE A 330 -2.33 7.90 -0.79
N TYR A 331 -2.31 6.62 -1.14
CA TYR A 331 -1.41 6.08 -2.17
C TYR A 331 -1.71 6.66 -3.54
N ARG A 332 -2.99 6.85 -3.90
CA ARG A 332 -3.35 7.46 -5.19
C ARG A 332 -2.78 8.88 -5.30
N GLU A 333 -2.82 9.62 -4.20
CA GLU A 333 -2.27 10.97 -4.15
C GLU A 333 -0.75 10.98 -4.22
N VAL A 334 -0.10 10.17 -3.39
CA VAL A 334 1.36 10.05 -3.38
C VAL A 334 1.89 9.63 -4.75
N ILE A 335 1.30 8.61 -5.38
CA ILE A 335 1.74 8.12 -6.70
C ILE A 335 1.73 9.26 -7.72
N LEU A 336 0.62 9.99 -7.83
CA LEU A 336 0.49 11.04 -8.85
C LEU A 336 1.37 12.25 -8.57
N ARG A 337 1.55 12.62 -7.30
CA ARG A 337 2.50 13.67 -6.91
C ARG A 337 3.93 13.29 -7.27
N VAL A 338 4.29 12.02 -7.12
CA VAL A 338 5.65 11.53 -7.35
C VAL A 338 5.95 11.48 -8.84
N LEU A 339 5.03 10.92 -9.63
CA LEU A 339 5.14 10.91 -11.08
C LEU A 339 5.18 12.34 -11.63
N GLY A 340 4.36 13.23 -11.06
CA GLY A 340 4.26 14.64 -11.46
C GLY A 340 5.44 15.52 -11.03
N ALA A 341 6.33 15.06 -10.14
CA ALA A 341 7.38 15.90 -9.55
C ALA A 341 8.32 16.52 -10.60
N ALA A 342 8.58 15.83 -11.72
CA ALA A 342 9.38 16.38 -12.81
C ALA A 342 8.65 17.54 -13.51
N SER A 343 7.33 17.40 -13.70
CA SER A 343 6.47 18.41 -14.33
C SER A 343 6.36 19.69 -13.50
N GLU A 344 6.41 19.60 -12.17
CA GLU A 344 6.38 20.77 -11.28
C GLU A 344 7.52 21.76 -11.56
N ASN A 345 8.68 21.29 -12.03
CA ASN A 345 9.85 22.15 -12.32
C ASN A 345 9.61 23.11 -13.51
N TYR A 346 8.64 22.80 -14.36
CA TYR A 346 8.28 23.63 -15.52
C TYR A 346 7.23 24.69 -15.16
N VAL A 347 6.66 24.65 -13.96
CA VAL A 347 5.64 25.60 -13.51
C VAL A 347 6.32 26.83 -12.90
N THR A 348 6.35 27.92 -13.68
CA THR A 348 6.98 29.19 -13.29
C THR A 348 6.00 30.17 -12.64
N VAL A 349 4.70 29.90 -12.76
CA VAL A 349 3.62 30.73 -12.20
C VAL A 349 3.74 30.81 -10.68
N SER A 350 3.55 32.02 -10.14
CA SER A 350 3.60 32.26 -8.70
C SER A 350 2.25 31.93 -8.07
N PRO A 351 2.18 31.10 -7.00
CA PRO A 351 0.91 30.83 -6.30
C PRO A 351 0.18 32.10 -5.85
N ARG A 352 0.92 33.16 -5.49
CA ARG A 352 0.35 34.43 -5.03
C ARG A 352 -0.43 35.18 -6.11
N SER A 353 -0.14 34.96 -7.39
CA SER A 353 -0.88 35.62 -8.47
C SER A 353 -2.26 35.02 -8.71
N LEU A 354 -2.58 33.89 -8.06
CA LEU A 354 -3.85 33.18 -8.15
C LEU A 354 -4.76 33.47 -6.95
N VAL A 355 -4.43 34.50 -6.17
CA VAL A 355 -5.23 34.95 -5.03
C VAL A 355 -5.76 36.33 -5.35
N LEU A 356 -7.08 36.46 -5.34
CA LEU A 356 -7.78 37.72 -5.54
C LEU A 356 -7.56 38.66 -4.34
N PRO A 357 -7.78 39.99 -4.49
CA PRO A 357 -7.62 40.94 -3.40
C PRO A 357 -8.49 40.66 -2.16
N ASP A 358 -9.61 39.94 -2.33
CA ASP A 358 -10.50 39.49 -1.26
C ASP A 358 -10.06 38.17 -0.59
N GLY A 359 -8.90 37.63 -0.99
CA GLY A 359 -8.33 36.39 -0.47
C GLY A 359 -8.87 35.12 -1.12
N ARG A 360 -9.81 35.21 -2.08
CA ARG A 360 -10.36 34.05 -2.80
C ARG A 360 -9.41 33.52 -3.86
N PHE A 361 -9.63 32.27 -4.24
CA PHE A 361 -8.87 31.58 -5.27
C PHE A 361 -9.38 31.94 -6.67
N ASP A 362 -8.47 32.38 -7.54
CA ASP A 362 -8.76 32.73 -8.92
C ASP A 362 -8.67 31.49 -9.83
N LEU A 363 -9.71 30.66 -9.80
CA LEU A 363 -9.80 29.46 -10.64
C LEU A 363 -9.76 29.78 -12.15
N PRO A 364 -10.49 30.79 -12.68
CA PRO A 364 -10.40 31.15 -14.09
C PRO A 364 -8.96 31.45 -14.53
N ARG A 365 -8.23 32.25 -13.76
CA ARG A 365 -6.82 32.54 -14.05
C ARG A 365 -5.95 31.29 -13.99
N LEU A 366 -6.18 30.40 -13.01
CA LEU A 366 -5.44 29.13 -12.95
C LEU A 366 -5.62 28.32 -14.24
N LEU A 367 -6.84 28.24 -14.78
CA LEU A 367 -7.11 27.49 -16.02
C LEU A 367 -6.45 28.16 -17.24
N GLU A 368 -6.44 29.49 -17.30
CA GLU A 368 -5.75 30.24 -18.35
C GLU A 368 -4.23 29.99 -18.31
N GLU A 369 -3.63 30.06 -17.13
CA GLU A 369 -2.21 29.76 -16.92
C GLU A 369 -1.90 28.28 -17.25
N PHE A 370 -2.82 27.36 -16.94
CA PHE A 370 -2.69 25.96 -17.33
C PHE A 370 -2.68 25.80 -18.85
N VAL A 371 -3.52 26.53 -19.59
CA VAL A 371 -3.51 26.50 -21.06
C VAL A 371 -2.17 26.98 -21.61
N VAL A 372 -1.61 28.07 -21.08
CA VAL A 372 -0.29 28.56 -21.50
C VAL A 372 0.77 27.49 -21.25
N PHE A 373 0.84 26.97 -20.03
CA PHE A 373 1.74 25.89 -19.65
C PHE A 373 1.59 24.65 -20.54
N TRP A 374 0.36 24.25 -20.82
CA TRP A 374 0.05 23.07 -21.63
C TRP A 374 0.49 23.24 -23.09
N ARG A 375 0.33 24.43 -23.67
CA ARG A 375 0.82 24.75 -25.02
C ARG A 375 2.35 24.70 -25.12
N GLU A 376 3.04 25.18 -24.10
CA GLU A 376 4.50 25.30 -24.09
C GLU A 376 5.20 23.97 -23.77
N HIS A 377 4.64 23.18 -22.86
CA HIS A 377 5.33 22.02 -22.30
C HIS A 377 4.60 20.69 -22.51
N GLY A 378 3.29 20.70 -22.80
CA GLY A 378 2.47 19.49 -22.81
C GLY A 378 2.97 18.40 -23.77
N GLU A 379 3.47 18.77 -24.97
CA GLU A 379 4.00 17.80 -25.92
C GLU A 379 5.22 17.04 -25.36
N VAL A 380 6.16 17.79 -24.81
CA VAL A 380 7.41 17.25 -24.26
C VAL A 380 7.11 16.44 -23.02
N LEU A 381 6.28 16.96 -22.12
CA LEU A 381 5.92 16.30 -20.88
C LEU A 381 5.20 14.98 -21.14
N ILE A 382 4.21 14.91 -22.04
CA ILE A 382 3.54 13.63 -22.31
C ILE A 382 4.50 12.59 -22.92
N ARG A 383 5.45 13.01 -23.76
CA ARG A 383 6.43 12.07 -24.37
C ARG A 383 7.47 11.59 -23.37
N GLN A 384 7.84 12.43 -22.42
CA GLN A 384 8.81 12.09 -21.37
C GLN A 384 8.15 11.34 -20.21
N GLU A 385 6.86 11.55 -20.01
CA GLU A 385 6.09 10.89 -18.96
C GLU A 385 6.11 9.39 -19.20
N GLY A 386 6.65 8.63 -18.25
CA GLY A 386 6.67 7.19 -18.34
C GLY A 386 5.25 6.67 -18.53
N TYR A 387 4.29 7.23 -17.81
CA TYR A 387 2.88 6.84 -17.79
C TYR A 387 2.07 7.57 -18.87
N HIS A 388 2.21 7.16 -20.13
CA HIS A 388 1.62 7.80 -21.30
C HIS A 388 0.09 7.86 -21.27
N GLU A 389 -0.59 6.82 -20.76
CA GLU A 389 -2.05 6.81 -20.67
C GLU A 389 -2.61 7.72 -19.57
N ALA A 390 -1.84 7.90 -18.49
CA ALA A 390 -2.22 8.73 -17.34
C ALA A 390 -1.54 10.12 -17.36
N ALA A 391 -0.72 10.41 -18.38
CA ALA A 391 0.15 11.59 -18.41
C ALA A 391 -0.60 12.90 -18.22
N CYS A 392 -1.77 13.05 -18.87
CA CYS A 392 -2.57 14.27 -18.75
C CYS A 392 -3.03 14.52 -17.31
N GLN A 393 -3.44 13.46 -16.61
CA GLN A 393 -3.84 13.56 -15.20
C GLN A 393 -2.63 13.86 -14.32
N ILE A 394 -1.49 13.18 -14.53
CA ILE A 394 -0.25 13.41 -13.79
C ILE A 394 0.19 14.88 -13.92
N ILE A 395 0.20 15.41 -15.14
CA ILE A 395 0.65 16.77 -15.44
C ILE A 395 -0.29 17.82 -14.84
N LEU A 396 -1.62 17.65 -14.98
CA LEU A 396 -2.57 18.58 -14.36
C LEU A 396 -2.44 18.56 -12.83
N MET A 397 -2.31 17.37 -12.23
CA MET A 397 -2.13 17.25 -10.78
C MET A 397 -0.84 17.92 -10.32
N ALA A 398 0.28 17.74 -11.03
CA ALA A 398 1.54 18.43 -10.73
C ALA A 398 1.36 19.96 -10.77
N PHE A 399 0.69 20.47 -11.80
CA PHE A 399 0.40 21.90 -11.95
C PHE A 399 -0.44 22.44 -10.78
N LEU A 400 -1.52 21.74 -10.44
CA LEU A 400 -2.39 22.09 -9.32
C LEU A 400 -1.65 22.03 -7.99
N HIS A 401 -0.89 20.97 -7.72
CA HIS A 401 -0.10 20.83 -6.49
C HIS A 401 0.86 22.00 -6.30
N ARG A 402 1.56 22.39 -7.36
CA ARG A 402 2.53 23.47 -7.29
C ARG A 402 1.91 24.83 -6.93
N LEU A 403 0.65 25.04 -7.34
CA LEU A 403 -0.03 26.33 -7.26
C LEU A 403 -1.02 26.44 -6.09
N VAL A 404 -1.67 25.34 -5.72
CA VAL A 404 -2.67 25.31 -4.65
C VAL A 404 -2.02 25.10 -3.27
N ASN A 405 -1.00 24.24 -3.16
CA ASN A 405 -0.41 23.85 -1.86
C ASN A 405 0.24 25.02 -1.06
N GLY A 406 0.37 26.20 -1.68
CA GLY A 406 0.87 27.43 -1.04
C GLY A 406 -0.18 28.21 -0.24
N GLY A 407 -1.46 27.83 -0.29
CA GLY A 407 -2.53 28.50 0.45
C GLY A 407 -3.85 27.73 0.57
N GLY A 408 -4.03 26.63 -0.16
CA GLY A 408 -5.20 25.74 -0.10
C GLY A 408 -4.83 24.26 -0.17
N GLN A 409 -5.87 23.43 -0.26
CA GLN A 409 -5.80 21.96 -0.24
C GLN A 409 -6.40 21.39 -1.52
N LEU A 410 -5.85 20.27 -1.98
CA LEU A 410 -6.39 19.46 -3.07
C LEU A 410 -6.90 18.16 -2.46
N ASP A 411 -8.20 17.96 -2.53
CA ASP A 411 -8.83 16.73 -2.11
C ASP A 411 -9.17 15.90 -3.34
N ARG A 412 -8.95 14.60 -3.23
CA ARG A 412 -9.40 13.62 -4.22
C ARG A 412 -10.27 12.58 -3.55
N GLU A 413 -11.33 12.20 -4.26
CA GLU A 413 -12.30 11.23 -3.77
C GLU A 413 -13.07 11.71 -2.54
N TYR A 414 -14.17 12.43 -2.76
CA TYR A 414 -15.18 12.59 -1.70
C TYR A 414 -15.98 11.27 -1.58
N ALA A 415 -15.72 10.51 -0.52
CA ALA A 415 -16.37 9.23 -0.25
C ALA A 415 -17.82 9.44 0.17
N ALA A 416 -18.74 9.36 -0.80
CA ALA A 416 -20.17 9.15 -0.55
C ALA A 416 -20.85 8.44 -1.73
N GLY A 417 -20.19 7.45 -2.34
CA GLY A 417 -20.75 6.60 -3.39
C GLY A 417 -19.74 6.15 -4.46
N THR A 418 -20.16 5.18 -5.28
CA THR A 418 -19.35 4.35 -6.19
C THR A 418 -18.72 5.05 -7.40
N LYS A 419 -18.77 6.37 -7.49
CA LYS A 419 -18.04 7.16 -8.50
C LYS A 419 -17.35 8.32 -7.78
N ARG A 420 -16.11 8.63 -8.18
CA ARG A 420 -15.22 9.61 -7.52
C ARG A 420 -15.01 10.88 -8.34
N LEU A 421 -15.01 12.03 -7.67
CA LEU A 421 -14.64 13.33 -8.25
C LEU A 421 -13.11 13.35 -8.41
N ASP A 422 -12.62 13.79 -9.57
CA ASP A 422 -11.19 13.76 -9.83
C ASP A 422 -10.43 14.79 -9.00
N VAL A 423 -10.95 16.01 -8.84
CA VAL A 423 -10.29 17.08 -8.07
C VAL A 423 -11.32 17.97 -7.36
N LEU A 424 -11.08 18.22 -6.07
CA LEU A 424 -11.75 19.27 -5.29
C LEU A 424 -10.69 20.22 -4.72
N VAL A 425 -10.72 21.49 -5.11
CA VAL A 425 -9.89 22.52 -4.50
C VAL A 425 -10.61 23.09 -3.29
N ARG A 426 -9.95 23.13 -2.13
CA ARG A 426 -10.43 23.82 -0.92
C ARG A 426 -9.49 24.97 -0.61
N TRP A 427 -10.01 26.19 -0.70
CA TRP A 427 -9.22 27.40 -0.47
C TRP A 427 -9.74 28.18 0.74
N PRO A 428 -9.00 28.24 1.85
CA PRO A 428 -9.37 29.05 3.00
C PRO A 428 -9.22 30.54 2.67
N TYR A 429 -10.24 31.33 3.01
CA TYR A 429 -10.22 32.78 2.89
C TYR A 429 -10.96 33.44 4.06
N THR A 430 -10.75 34.74 4.26
CA THR A 430 -11.45 35.50 5.31
C THR A 430 -12.62 36.23 4.69
N GLY A 431 -13.83 35.96 5.19
CA GLY A 431 -15.04 36.63 4.72
C GLY A 431 -15.05 38.12 5.09
N PRO A 432 -15.99 38.89 4.52
CA PRO A 432 -16.13 40.33 4.80
C PRO A 432 -16.32 40.64 6.29
N ASP A 433 -16.95 39.72 7.02
CA ASP A 433 -17.25 39.83 8.45
C ASP A 433 -16.10 39.37 9.37
N GLY A 434 -14.95 38.97 8.80
CA GLY A 434 -13.78 38.48 9.55
C GLY A 434 -13.80 36.97 9.83
N ASP A 435 -14.88 36.27 9.49
CA ASP A 435 -14.99 34.82 9.66
C ASP A 435 -14.15 34.04 8.65
N ARG A 436 -13.51 32.96 9.10
CA ARG A 436 -12.79 32.05 8.20
C ARG A 436 -13.79 31.21 7.41
N GLN A 437 -13.70 31.27 6.09
CA GLN A 437 -14.51 30.49 5.17
C GLN A 437 -13.62 29.65 4.25
N VAL A 438 -14.21 28.68 3.57
CA VAL A 438 -13.52 27.82 2.61
C VAL A 438 -14.27 27.85 1.28
N GLN A 439 -13.61 28.36 0.24
CA GLN A 439 -14.06 28.24 -1.14
C GLN A 439 -13.80 26.81 -1.63
N ARG A 440 -14.75 26.26 -2.40
CA ARG A 440 -14.71 24.89 -2.91
C ARG A 440 -14.92 24.91 -4.41
N GLU A 441 -13.98 24.35 -5.17
CA GLU A 441 -14.07 24.26 -6.62
C GLU A 441 -13.93 22.80 -7.06
N ALA A 442 -14.94 22.28 -7.76
CA ALA A 442 -14.95 20.91 -8.24
C ALA A 442 -14.52 20.83 -9.71
N MET A 443 -13.64 19.88 -10.02
CA MET A 443 -13.13 19.64 -11.36
C MET A 443 -13.17 18.14 -11.70
N GLU A 444 -13.67 17.85 -12.89
CA GLU A 444 -13.73 16.52 -13.49
C GLU A 444 -12.80 16.47 -14.71
N LEU A 445 -12.08 15.37 -14.89
CA LEU A 445 -11.11 15.20 -15.97
C LEU A 445 -11.56 14.08 -16.92
N LYS A 446 -11.46 14.33 -18.22
CA LYS A 446 -11.65 13.32 -19.27
C LYS A 446 -10.54 13.36 -20.28
N VAL A 447 -10.22 12.22 -20.87
CA VAL A 447 -9.25 12.10 -21.97
C VAL A 447 -10.01 11.65 -23.22
N TRP A 448 -10.02 12.48 -24.26
CA TRP A 448 -10.62 12.14 -25.54
C TRP A 448 -9.64 11.35 -26.38
N ARG A 449 -9.82 10.02 -26.41
CA ARG A 449 -8.92 9.07 -27.07
C ARG A 449 -9.21 8.93 -28.56
N PRO A 450 -8.23 8.51 -29.38
CA PRO A 450 -8.45 8.16 -30.77
C PRO A 450 -9.56 7.11 -30.91
N GLY A 451 -10.55 7.35 -31.78
CA GLY A 451 -11.66 6.44 -32.03
C GLY A 451 -12.77 6.42 -30.96
N ALA A 452 -12.66 7.21 -29.88
CA ALA A 452 -13.70 7.34 -28.86
C ALA A 452 -14.69 8.47 -29.18
N GLU A 453 -15.92 8.35 -28.68
CA GLU A 453 -16.90 9.44 -28.70
C GLU A 453 -16.44 10.62 -27.81
N ASP A 454 -16.99 11.80 -28.07
CA ASP A 454 -16.70 12.99 -27.27
C ASP A 454 -17.10 12.76 -25.80
N PRO A 455 -16.16 12.82 -24.84
CA PRO A 455 -16.47 12.49 -23.45
C PRO A 455 -17.23 13.61 -22.71
N GLU A 456 -17.52 14.75 -23.36
CA GLU A 456 -18.22 15.88 -22.73
C GLU A 456 -19.56 15.46 -22.05
N PRO A 457 -20.50 14.75 -22.70
CA PRO A 457 -21.77 14.39 -22.07
C PRO A 457 -21.59 13.49 -20.84
N GLU A 458 -20.66 12.54 -20.92
CA GLU A 458 -20.34 11.64 -19.80
C GLU A 458 -19.71 12.41 -18.63
N GLY A 459 -18.75 13.30 -18.93
CA GLY A 459 -18.11 14.18 -17.96
C GLY A 459 -19.10 15.09 -17.24
N LEU A 460 -20.02 15.73 -17.98
CA LEU A 460 -21.06 16.57 -17.40
C LEU A 460 -22.01 15.79 -16.49
N ALA A 461 -22.45 14.60 -16.91
CA ALA A 461 -23.31 13.75 -16.09
C ALA A 461 -22.61 13.22 -14.82
N GLN A 462 -21.29 13.05 -14.88
CA GLN A 462 -20.49 12.67 -13.72
C GLN A 462 -20.27 13.83 -12.76
N LEU A 463 -19.86 14.99 -13.27
CA LEU A 463 -19.67 16.21 -12.49
C LEU A 463 -20.97 16.63 -11.79
N ASP A 464 -22.13 16.51 -12.44
CA ASP A 464 -23.43 16.86 -11.87
C ASP A 464 -23.73 16.17 -10.55
N ARG A 465 -23.39 14.87 -10.46
CA ARG A 465 -23.60 14.07 -9.23
C ARG A 465 -22.75 14.60 -8.07
N TYR A 466 -21.56 15.12 -8.34
CA TYR A 466 -20.70 15.69 -7.28
C TYR A 466 -21.14 17.09 -6.91
N LEU A 467 -21.48 17.93 -7.89
CA LEU A 467 -21.97 19.27 -7.62
C LEU A 467 -23.23 19.23 -6.75
N ASP A 468 -24.12 18.26 -6.98
CA ASP A 468 -25.28 18.00 -6.13
C ASP A 468 -24.88 17.70 -4.68
N ARG A 469 -24.01 16.70 -4.48
CA ARG A 469 -23.55 16.27 -3.14
C ARG A 469 -22.81 17.36 -2.38
N LEU A 470 -21.97 18.12 -3.07
CA LEU A 470 -21.17 19.19 -2.48
C LEU A 470 -21.97 20.50 -2.35
N THR A 471 -23.21 20.53 -2.86
CA THR A 471 -24.06 21.73 -2.95
C THR A 471 -23.33 22.88 -3.65
N LEU A 472 -22.64 22.56 -4.75
CA LEU A 472 -21.90 23.52 -5.55
C LEU A 472 -22.72 23.94 -6.78
N PRO A 473 -22.81 25.25 -7.08
CA PRO A 473 -23.57 25.74 -8.22
C PRO A 473 -22.80 25.62 -9.55
N THR A 474 -21.48 25.48 -9.49
CA THR A 474 -20.56 25.52 -10.63
C THR A 474 -19.48 24.46 -10.54
N GLY A 475 -18.94 24.04 -11.68
CA GLY A 475 -17.77 23.17 -11.75
C GLY A 475 -16.98 23.34 -13.04
N VAL A 476 -15.87 22.61 -13.15
CA VAL A 476 -15.00 22.61 -14.33
C VAL A 476 -14.90 21.21 -14.91
N LEU A 477 -15.05 21.09 -16.23
CA LEU A 477 -14.77 19.86 -16.96
C LEU A 477 -13.54 20.08 -17.84
N VAL A 478 -12.45 19.37 -17.56
CA VAL A 478 -11.22 19.42 -18.37
C VAL A 478 -11.19 18.21 -19.29
N ILE A 479 -11.16 18.44 -20.60
CA ILE A 479 -11.08 17.40 -21.63
C ILE A 479 -9.74 17.51 -22.33
N PHE A 480 -8.89 16.50 -22.17
CA PHE A 480 -7.61 16.41 -22.88
C PHE A 480 -7.80 15.73 -24.24
N ASP A 481 -7.63 16.47 -25.34
CA ASP A 481 -7.78 15.93 -26.69
C ASP A 481 -6.51 15.23 -27.16
N ARG A 482 -6.54 13.89 -27.16
CA ARG A 482 -5.43 13.01 -27.55
C ARG A 482 -5.60 12.43 -28.95
N ARG A 483 -6.61 12.88 -29.70
CA ARG A 483 -6.87 12.39 -31.06
C ARG A 483 -5.80 12.89 -32.04
N PRO A 484 -5.49 12.15 -33.11
CA PRO A 484 -4.60 12.62 -34.17
C PRO A 484 -5.09 13.92 -34.84
N GLU A 485 -6.40 14.13 -34.86
CA GLU A 485 -7.07 15.30 -35.47
C GLU A 485 -7.15 16.51 -34.52
N ALA A 486 -6.64 16.38 -33.28
CA ALA A 486 -6.64 17.46 -32.32
C ALA A 486 -5.85 18.67 -32.84
N PRO A 487 -6.20 19.91 -32.40
CA PRO A 487 -5.44 21.09 -32.76
C PRO A 487 -3.94 20.95 -32.46
N VAL A 488 -3.12 21.61 -33.29
CA VAL A 488 -1.68 21.73 -33.03
C VAL A 488 -1.44 22.40 -31.68
N TRP A 489 -0.36 22.05 -31.00
CA TRP A 489 -0.11 22.44 -29.61
C TRP A 489 -0.30 23.92 -29.32
N LYS A 490 0.16 24.82 -30.20
CA LYS A 490 -0.01 26.28 -30.05
C LYS A 490 -1.48 26.76 -29.99
N ASP A 491 -2.41 26.00 -30.54
CA ASP A 491 -3.83 26.35 -30.68
C ASP A 491 -4.73 25.56 -29.71
N ARG A 492 -4.16 24.72 -28.84
CA ARG A 492 -4.87 23.92 -27.82
C ARG A 492 -5.39 24.77 -26.66
N GLY A 493 -6.35 24.29 -25.88
CA GLY A 493 -6.89 25.05 -24.74
C GLY A 493 -7.94 26.07 -25.16
N SER A 494 -9.14 25.58 -25.41
CA SER A 494 -10.34 26.41 -25.67
C SER A 494 -11.32 26.31 -24.51
N PHE A 495 -11.99 27.42 -24.22
CA PHE A 495 -13.00 27.51 -23.16
C PHE A 495 -14.41 27.51 -23.76
N GLY A 496 -15.29 26.73 -23.15
CA GLY A 496 -16.72 26.69 -23.43
C GLY A 496 -17.54 26.79 -22.15
N GLN A 497 -18.83 27.05 -22.30
CA GLN A 497 -19.81 26.97 -21.22
C GLN A 497 -20.82 25.89 -21.57
N ALA A 498 -21.08 25.00 -20.61
CA ALA A 498 -22.05 23.93 -20.72
C ALA A 498 -22.95 23.89 -19.49
N THR A 499 -24.01 23.09 -19.56
CA THR A 499 -24.94 22.91 -18.47
C THR A 499 -25.07 21.43 -18.16
N THR A 500 -25.01 21.07 -16.88
CA THR A 500 -25.22 19.68 -16.44
C THR A 500 -26.67 19.24 -16.66
N PRO A 501 -26.98 17.92 -16.62
CA PRO A 501 -28.36 17.44 -16.70
C PRO A 501 -29.33 18.09 -15.70
N SER A 502 -28.85 18.45 -14.51
CA SER A 502 -29.65 19.15 -13.49
C SER A 502 -29.64 20.68 -13.58
N GLY A 503 -29.03 21.27 -14.62
CA GLY A 503 -29.08 22.72 -14.86
C GLY A 503 -27.92 23.55 -14.27
N ARG A 504 -26.86 22.93 -13.75
CA ARG A 504 -25.71 23.64 -13.16
C ARG A 504 -24.73 24.11 -14.22
N GLN A 505 -24.11 25.27 -14.02
CA GLN A 505 -23.17 25.86 -14.97
C GLN A 505 -21.80 25.17 -14.88
N VAL A 506 -21.21 24.83 -16.03
CA VAL A 506 -19.89 24.19 -16.10
C VAL A 506 -19.02 24.91 -17.11
N THR A 507 -17.82 25.29 -16.67
CA THR A 507 -16.76 25.73 -17.57
C THR A 507 -16.11 24.49 -18.19
N VAL A 508 -16.15 24.36 -19.51
CA VAL A 508 -15.50 23.27 -20.23
C VAL A 508 -14.18 23.78 -20.78
N LEU A 509 -13.06 23.18 -20.35
CA LEU A 509 -11.74 23.43 -20.90
C LEU A 509 -11.34 22.25 -21.80
N ARG A 510 -11.18 22.49 -23.10
CA ARG A 510 -10.64 21.50 -24.04
C ARG A 510 -9.14 21.75 -24.25
N ALA A 511 -8.31 20.99 -23.56
CA ALA A 511 -6.86 21.08 -23.50
C ALA A 511 -6.15 20.19 -24.53
#